data_AF-A0A533V6P3-F1
#
_entry.id   AF-A0A533V6P3-F1
#
_cell.length_a   1.000
_cell.length_b   1.000
_cell.length_c   1.000
_cell.angle_alpha   90.00
_cell.angle_beta   90.00
_cell.angle_gamma   90.00
#
_symmetry.space_group_name_H-M   'P 1'
#
loop_
_entity.id
_entity.type
_entity.pdbx_description
1 polymer ?
#
loop_
_entity_poly.entity_id
_entity_poly.type
_entity_poly.pdbx_seq_one_letter_code
_entity_poly.pdbx_strand_id
1 'polypeptide(L)'
;MVKLNTRFFINIFEINMKTYIFIVSYVIFLSLSISPLSNAQTPSILNGTAQTPSILNGTAQADNITGTPKDDYISGGAGFDNIIGNEGNDEIDGGVGGDKISGGQGDDLIFGGIGNDNITGDDGNDDLYGGPGADYLSGGKGADYFDCGTGSDTISNLNITEGDISLPNCEKMAR
;
A
#
# COMPACT_ATOMS: atom_id res chain seq x y z
N MET A 1 -8.11 -48.37 -73.83
CA MET A 1 -8.47 -48.49 -72.40
C MET A 1 -7.66 -47.44 -71.63
N VAL A 2 -8.38 -46.41 -71.14
CA VAL A 2 -8.06 -45.38 -70.12
C VAL A 2 -6.70 -44.63 -70.18
N LYS A 3 -6.75 -43.35 -70.55
CA LYS A 3 -5.79 -42.30 -70.14
C LYS A 3 -6.09 -41.93 -68.68
N LEU A 4 -5.11 -42.01 -67.78
CA LEU A 4 -5.17 -41.38 -66.46
C LEU A 4 -4.12 -40.26 -66.39
N ASN A 5 -4.62 -39.09 -65.99
CA ASN A 5 -3.97 -37.79 -66.02
C ASN A 5 -2.84 -37.64 -65.01
N THR A 6 -1.95 -36.73 -65.36
CA THR A 6 -0.92 -36.08 -64.56
C THR A 6 -1.45 -35.49 -63.23
N ARG A 7 -0.53 -35.43 -62.26
CA ARG A 7 -0.51 -34.66 -61.00
C ARG A 7 -0.88 -35.44 -59.73
N PHE A 8 0.13 -35.69 -58.90
CA PHE A 8 0.28 -35.17 -57.53
C PHE A 8 1.33 -36.01 -56.77
N PHE A 9 2.61 -35.81 -57.09
CA PHE A 9 3.67 -36.11 -56.13
C PHE A 9 3.66 -34.98 -55.10
N ILE A 10 2.83 -35.09 -54.06
CA ILE A 10 3.04 -34.32 -52.84
C ILE A 10 3.95 -35.15 -51.95
N ASN A 11 5.14 -34.59 -51.72
CA ASN A 11 6.17 -35.09 -50.84
C ASN A 11 5.62 -35.44 -49.46
N ILE A 12 5.77 -36.70 -49.04
CA ILE A 12 5.58 -37.16 -47.66
C ILE A 12 6.56 -36.46 -46.68
N PHE A 13 7.56 -35.73 -47.20
CA PHE A 13 8.49 -34.91 -46.41
C PHE A 13 7.93 -33.53 -45.99
N GLU A 14 7.04 -32.91 -46.77
CA GLU A 14 6.46 -31.59 -46.43
C GLU A 14 5.34 -31.67 -45.37
N ILE A 15 4.69 -32.83 -45.25
CA ILE A 15 3.61 -33.06 -44.27
C ILE A 15 4.17 -33.10 -42.84
N ASN A 16 5.44 -33.49 -42.64
CA ASN A 16 6.04 -33.57 -41.31
C ASN A 16 6.44 -32.21 -40.74
N MET A 17 6.74 -31.20 -41.56
CA MET A 17 7.21 -29.91 -41.06
C MET A 17 6.05 -28.96 -40.71
N LYS A 18 5.00 -28.92 -41.54
CA LYS A 18 3.82 -28.07 -41.30
C LYS A 18 2.93 -28.60 -40.17
N THR A 19 2.77 -29.92 -40.06
CA THR A 19 1.99 -30.53 -38.96
C THR A 19 2.75 -30.43 -37.63
N TYR A 20 4.09 -30.57 -37.64
CA TYR A 20 4.92 -30.36 -36.45
C TYR A 20 4.91 -28.89 -36.01
N ILE A 21 4.99 -27.93 -36.93
CA ILE A 21 4.85 -26.49 -36.62
C ILE A 21 3.47 -26.17 -36.01
N PHE A 22 2.38 -26.77 -36.54
CA PHE A 22 1.04 -26.58 -35.97
C PHE A 22 0.88 -27.19 -34.58
N ILE A 23 1.41 -28.39 -34.35
CA ILE A 23 1.37 -29.07 -33.04
C ILE A 23 2.27 -28.35 -32.03
N VAL A 24 3.48 -27.96 -32.41
CA VAL A 24 4.41 -27.22 -31.53
C VAL A 24 3.87 -25.83 -31.21
N SER A 25 3.27 -25.13 -32.19
CA SER A 25 2.58 -23.85 -31.91
C SER A 25 1.40 -24.06 -30.95
N TYR A 26 0.57 -25.08 -31.17
CA TYR A 26 -0.60 -25.36 -30.33
C TYR A 26 -0.22 -25.81 -28.90
N VAL A 27 0.87 -26.56 -28.72
CA VAL A 27 1.40 -26.98 -27.41
C VAL A 27 2.05 -25.81 -26.67
N ILE A 28 2.70 -24.88 -27.38
CA ILE A 28 3.19 -23.62 -26.79
C ILE A 28 2.00 -22.74 -26.37
N PHE A 29 0.93 -22.66 -27.17
CA PHE A 29 -0.27 -21.89 -26.81
C PHE A 29 -1.10 -22.52 -25.67
N LEU A 30 -1.10 -23.84 -25.48
CA LEU A 30 -1.80 -24.49 -24.34
C LEU A 30 -1.02 -24.47 -23.01
N SER A 31 0.29 -24.18 -23.04
CA SER A 31 1.14 -24.12 -21.83
C SER A 31 1.44 -22.69 -21.37
N LEU A 32 1.17 -21.68 -22.19
CA LEU A 32 1.03 -20.29 -21.74
C LEU A 32 -0.34 -20.03 -21.10
N SER A 33 -0.70 -20.87 -20.13
CA SER A 33 -1.42 -20.40 -18.96
C SER A 33 -0.45 -19.48 -18.22
N ILE A 34 -0.29 -18.24 -18.71
CA ILE A 34 0.13 -17.15 -17.84
C ILE A 34 -1.03 -17.07 -16.85
N SER A 35 -0.92 -17.78 -15.73
CA SER A 35 -1.62 -17.37 -14.52
C SER A 35 -1.42 -15.86 -14.48
N PRO A 36 -2.49 -15.04 -14.42
CA PRO A 36 -2.25 -13.63 -14.21
C PRO A 36 -1.27 -13.58 -13.05
N LEU A 37 -0.12 -12.95 -13.27
CA LEU A 37 0.72 -12.54 -12.17
C LEU A 37 -0.14 -11.47 -11.50
N SER A 38 -1.16 -11.90 -10.76
CA SER A 38 -1.78 -11.07 -9.77
C SER A 38 -0.65 -10.87 -8.78
N ASN A 39 0.07 -9.78 -8.97
CA ASN A 39 0.92 -9.20 -7.95
C ASN A 39 0.05 -8.64 -6.81
N ALA A 40 -1.09 -9.27 -6.51
CA ALA A 40 -1.71 -9.18 -5.22
C ALA A 40 -0.76 -9.94 -4.29
N GLN A 41 0.32 -9.26 -3.87
CA GLN A 41 0.96 -9.58 -2.60
C GLN A 41 -0.18 -9.75 -1.60
N THR A 42 -0.29 -10.93 -1.00
CA THR A 42 -1.30 -11.19 0.02
C THR A 42 -1.13 -10.18 1.16
N PRO A 43 -2.22 -9.86 1.91
CA PRO A 43 -2.12 -9.16 3.18
C PRO A 43 -0.87 -9.60 3.96
N SER A 44 0.01 -8.66 4.23
CA SER A 44 1.31 -8.90 4.84
C SER A 44 1.25 -8.56 6.32
N ILE A 45 1.96 -9.36 7.11
CA ILE A 45 2.28 -9.02 8.49
C ILE A 45 3.76 -8.65 8.46
N LEU A 46 4.05 -7.39 8.73
CA LEU A 46 5.40 -6.86 8.68
C LEU A 46 5.80 -6.36 10.06
N ASN A 47 6.75 -7.05 10.69
CA ASN A 47 7.27 -6.68 12.00
C ASN A 47 8.73 -6.27 11.85
N GLY A 48 9.06 -5.08 12.35
CA GLY A 48 10.45 -4.62 12.39
C GLY A 48 11.33 -5.49 13.30
N THR A 49 12.65 -5.41 13.10
CA THR A 49 13.61 -6.15 13.92
C THR A 49 14.41 -5.17 14.77
N ALA A 50 14.37 -5.33 16.09
CA ALA A 50 14.81 -4.35 17.11
C ALA A 50 16.30 -3.95 17.14
N GLN A 51 17.10 -4.23 16.10
CA GLN A 51 18.54 -3.96 16.08
C GLN A 51 18.91 -2.65 15.38
N THR A 52 18.02 -2.07 14.57
CA THR A 52 18.20 -0.79 13.86
C THR A 52 16.84 -0.17 13.54
N PRO A 53 16.78 1.14 13.20
CA PRO A 53 15.73 1.68 12.34
C PRO A 53 15.32 0.71 11.24
N SER A 54 14.03 0.41 11.16
CA SER A 54 13.45 -0.49 10.18
C SER A 54 12.88 0.31 9.02
N ILE A 55 13.05 -0.23 7.82
CA ILE A 55 12.31 0.25 6.64
C ILE A 55 11.26 -0.80 6.33
N LEU A 56 10.00 -0.46 6.57
CA LEU A 56 8.86 -1.36 6.47
C LEU A 56 7.97 -0.90 5.33
N ASN A 57 7.87 -1.70 4.26
CA ASN A 57 7.03 -1.40 3.11
C ASN A 57 5.94 -2.46 2.98
N GLY A 58 4.69 -2.03 3.07
CA GLY A 58 3.51 -2.81 2.74
C GLY A 58 3.32 -2.97 1.23
N THR A 59 2.09 -3.25 0.84
CA THR A 59 1.73 -3.84 -0.44
C THR A 59 0.60 -3.04 -1.07
N ALA A 60 -0.16 -3.64 -2.00
CA ALA A 60 -1.38 -3.04 -2.54
C ALA A 60 -2.64 -3.66 -1.94
N GLN A 61 -2.50 -4.39 -0.83
CA GLN A 61 -3.57 -5.01 -0.07
C GLN A 61 -3.52 -4.50 1.37
N ALA A 62 -4.59 -4.74 2.12
CA ALA A 62 -4.62 -4.46 3.56
C ALA A 62 -3.50 -5.18 4.31
N ASP A 63 -2.62 -4.42 4.95
CA ASP A 63 -1.45 -4.89 5.68
C ASP A 63 -1.58 -4.65 7.18
N ASN A 64 -0.84 -5.43 7.98
CA ASN A 64 -0.63 -5.15 9.40
C ASN A 64 0.86 -4.94 9.61
N ILE A 65 1.25 -3.70 9.88
CA ILE A 65 2.64 -3.27 10.00
C ILE A 65 2.90 -2.83 11.43
N THR A 66 3.97 -3.34 12.02
CA THR A 66 4.40 -2.98 13.37
C THR A 66 5.88 -2.67 13.34
N GLY A 67 6.21 -1.44 13.71
CA GLY A 67 7.58 -0.97 13.91
C GLY A 67 8.26 -1.61 15.11
N THR A 68 9.27 -0.94 15.60
CA THR A 68 10.15 -1.33 16.68
C THR A 68 10.26 -0.18 17.67
N PRO A 69 10.96 -0.38 18.80
CA PRO A 69 11.26 0.75 19.71
C PRO A 69 12.36 1.71 19.18
N LYS A 70 12.48 1.90 17.87
CA LYS A 70 13.51 2.71 17.21
C LYS A 70 12.82 3.51 16.11
N ASP A 71 13.38 4.66 15.80
CA ASP A 71 12.98 5.52 14.67
C ASP A 71 12.88 4.70 13.38
N ASP A 72 11.66 4.42 12.93
CA ASP A 72 11.35 3.59 11.78
C ASP A 72 10.84 4.43 10.59
N TYR A 73 10.98 3.88 9.39
CA TYR A 73 10.36 4.40 8.17
C TYR A 73 9.33 3.38 7.69
N ILE A 74 8.05 3.74 7.72
CA ILE A 74 6.94 2.82 7.45
C ILE A 74 6.09 3.36 6.30
N SER A 75 5.82 2.51 5.31
CA SER A 75 4.89 2.79 4.22
C SER A 75 3.84 1.68 4.13
N GLY A 76 2.55 2.01 4.24
CA GLY A 76 1.42 1.08 4.10
C GLY A 76 1.24 0.63 2.64
N GLY A 77 1.29 1.60 1.72
CA GLY A 77 1.20 1.34 0.29
C GLY A 77 -0.19 1.63 -0.22
N ALA A 78 -0.91 0.65 -0.73
CA ALA A 78 -2.33 0.80 -1.00
C ALA A 78 -3.11 -0.29 -0.27
N GLY A 79 -4.31 -0.02 0.21
CA GLY A 79 -5.01 -1.00 1.03
C GLY A 79 -5.96 -0.37 2.02
N PHE A 80 -6.12 -1.05 3.14
CA PHE A 80 -6.72 -0.54 4.36
C PHE A 80 -5.79 -1.07 5.43
N ASP A 81 -4.76 -0.30 5.74
CA ASP A 81 -3.61 -0.77 6.48
C ASP A 81 -3.76 -0.48 7.97
N ASN A 82 -3.24 -1.36 8.82
CA ASN A 82 -3.10 -1.11 10.24
C ASN A 82 -1.62 -0.95 10.55
N ILE A 83 -1.21 0.26 10.91
CA ILE A 83 0.19 0.62 11.15
C ILE A 83 0.38 1.07 12.60
N ILE A 84 1.42 0.54 13.25
CA ILE A 84 1.82 0.88 14.62
C ILE A 84 3.33 1.15 14.62
N GLY A 85 3.77 2.37 14.94
CA GLY A 85 5.19 2.76 15.04
C GLY A 85 5.88 2.15 16.26
N ASN A 86 5.29 2.33 17.44
CA ASN A 86 5.73 1.91 18.78
C ASN A 86 6.52 2.98 19.55
N GLU A 87 7.84 2.88 19.66
CA GLU A 87 8.65 3.89 20.36
C GLU A 87 9.71 4.39 19.40
N GLY A 88 10.16 5.63 19.55
CA GLY A 88 11.09 6.24 18.61
C GLY A 88 10.38 7.32 17.81
N ASN A 89 11.14 8.08 17.04
CA ASN A 89 10.59 9.12 16.19
C ASN A 89 10.40 8.53 14.79
N ASP A 90 9.17 8.10 14.50
CA ASP A 90 8.84 7.35 13.31
C ASP A 90 8.38 8.26 12.17
N GLU A 91 8.70 7.87 10.92
CA GLU A 91 8.14 8.45 9.71
C GLU A 91 7.18 7.43 9.08
N ILE A 92 5.89 7.74 9.08
CA ILE A 92 4.82 6.82 8.67
C ILE A 92 4.00 7.41 7.53
N ASP A 93 3.85 6.67 6.43
CA ASP A 93 2.99 6.99 5.29
C ASP A 93 1.95 5.86 5.09
N GLY A 94 0.67 6.14 5.33
CA GLY A 94 -0.43 5.19 5.11
C GLY A 94 -0.58 4.83 3.63
N GLY A 95 -0.51 5.84 2.77
CA GLY A 95 -0.53 5.68 1.31
C GLY A 95 -1.93 5.85 0.73
N VAL A 96 -2.49 4.82 0.09
CA VAL A 96 -3.81 4.89 -0.56
C VAL A 96 -4.76 3.91 0.10
N GLY A 97 -5.78 4.40 0.80
CA GLY A 97 -6.60 3.53 1.60
C GLY A 97 -7.38 4.29 2.66
N GLY A 98 -8.21 3.59 3.42
CA GLY A 98 -8.66 4.12 4.70
C GLY A 98 -7.82 3.50 5.78
N ASP A 99 -6.73 4.14 6.15
CA ASP A 99 -5.71 3.52 6.97
C ASP A 99 -5.92 3.83 8.45
N LYS A 100 -5.42 2.93 9.30
CA LYS A 100 -5.40 3.11 10.75
C LYS A 100 -3.96 3.17 11.21
N ILE A 101 -3.56 4.33 11.72
CA ILE A 101 -2.16 4.64 12.04
C ILE A 101 -2.05 5.10 13.49
N SER A 102 -1.09 4.53 14.21
CA SER A 102 -0.65 4.94 15.55
C SER A 102 0.86 5.15 15.51
N GLY A 103 1.33 6.36 15.85
CA GLY A 103 2.75 6.70 15.96
C GLY A 103 3.37 5.98 17.15
N GLY A 104 2.91 6.34 18.35
CA GLY A 104 3.28 5.68 19.60
C GLY A 104 3.99 6.63 20.54
N GLN A 105 5.17 6.29 21.02
CA GLN A 105 5.98 7.17 21.87
C GLN A 105 7.11 7.78 21.05
N GLY A 106 7.25 9.09 21.07
CA GLY A 106 8.28 9.79 20.33
C GLY A 106 7.67 10.92 19.51
N ASP A 107 8.52 11.78 18.95
CA ASP A 107 8.03 12.85 18.07
C ASP A 107 7.88 12.27 16.65
N ASP A 108 6.66 11.93 16.25
CA ASP A 108 6.38 11.20 15.01
C ASP A 108 5.96 12.12 13.85
N LEU A 109 6.26 11.69 12.63
CA LEU A 109 5.80 12.31 11.38
C LEU A 109 4.87 11.35 10.65
N ILE A 110 3.58 11.69 10.57
CA ILE A 110 2.56 10.79 10.04
C ILE A 110 1.79 11.42 8.89
N PHE A 111 1.75 10.72 7.76
CA PHE A 111 0.93 11.01 6.60
C PHE A 111 -0.14 9.92 6.43
N GLY A 112 -1.43 10.29 6.45
CA GLY A 112 -2.53 9.38 6.15
C GLY A 112 -2.53 8.98 4.68
N GLY A 113 -2.52 9.98 3.81
CA GLY A 113 -2.42 9.79 2.37
C GLY A 113 -3.77 10.02 1.69
N ILE A 114 -4.13 9.19 0.72
CA ILE A 114 -5.41 9.30 0.01
C ILE A 114 -6.41 8.32 0.59
N GLY A 115 -7.51 8.86 1.11
CA GLY A 115 -8.67 8.11 1.57
C GLY A 115 -9.08 8.60 2.96
N ASN A 116 -9.87 7.81 3.68
CA ASN A 116 -10.41 8.28 4.96
C ASN A 116 -9.64 7.62 6.10
N ASP A 117 -8.72 8.37 6.68
CA ASP A 117 -7.74 7.82 7.59
C ASP A 117 -8.10 8.05 9.06
N ASN A 118 -7.58 7.17 9.93
CA ASN A 118 -7.64 7.31 11.38
C ASN A 118 -6.22 7.35 11.93
N ILE A 119 -5.79 8.55 12.30
CA ILE A 119 -4.41 8.85 12.67
C ILE A 119 -4.35 9.23 14.15
N THR A 120 -3.50 8.55 14.91
CA THR A 120 -3.18 8.90 16.30
C THR A 120 -1.67 9.08 16.46
N GLY A 121 -1.22 10.23 16.95
CA GLY A 121 0.20 10.49 17.29
C GLY A 121 0.63 9.73 18.54
N ASP A 122 -0.21 9.76 19.58
CA ASP A 122 -0.03 9.15 20.91
C ASP A 122 0.81 10.02 21.88
N ASP A 123 2.03 9.66 22.26
CA ASP A 123 2.82 10.42 23.24
C ASP A 123 4.05 11.05 22.56
N GLY A 124 4.08 12.38 22.43
CA GLY A 124 5.15 13.07 21.72
C GLY A 124 4.67 14.38 21.11
N ASN A 125 5.56 15.12 20.44
CA ASN A 125 5.14 16.25 19.63
C ASN A 125 5.02 15.78 18.19
N ASP A 126 3.81 15.51 17.75
CA ASP A 126 3.59 14.80 16.49
C ASP A 126 3.18 15.74 15.36
N ASP A 127 3.69 15.48 14.15
CA ASP A 127 3.31 16.16 12.93
C ASP A 127 2.34 15.27 12.13
N LEU A 128 1.04 15.60 12.17
CA LEU A 128 -0.03 14.78 11.58
C LEU A 128 -0.61 15.42 10.31
N TYR A 129 -0.51 14.71 9.20
CA TYR A 129 -1.02 15.09 7.89
C TYR A 129 -2.12 14.11 7.46
N GLY A 130 -3.36 14.57 7.36
CA GLY A 130 -4.50 13.74 6.90
C GLY A 130 -4.38 13.40 5.42
N GLY A 131 -4.50 14.42 4.57
CA GLY A 131 -4.39 14.28 3.13
C GLY A 131 -5.76 14.40 2.46
N PRO A 132 -5.96 13.86 1.25
CA PRO A 132 -7.28 13.89 0.63
C PRO A 132 -8.23 12.83 1.19
N GLY A 133 -9.33 13.26 1.82
CA GLY A 133 -10.41 12.41 2.26
C GLY A 133 -11.16 12.99 3.45
N ALA A 134 -11.84 12.14 4.22
CA ALA A 134 -12.49 12.57 5.46
C ALA A 134 -11.78 11.88 6.63
N ASP A 135 -10.86 12.62 7.24
CA ASP A 135 -9.89 12.05 8.17
C ASP A 135 -10.27 12.29 9.63
N TYR A 136 -9.81 11.40 10.49
CA TYR A 136 -9.92 11.53 11.94
C TYR A 136 -8.51 11.56 12.55
N LEU A 137 -8.15 12.70 13.14
CA LEU A 137 -6.83 12.93 13.71
C LEU A 137 -6.91 13.08 15.23
N SER A 138 -5.92 12.52 15.92
CA SER A 138 -5.70 12.70 17.36
C SER A 138 -4.22 12.85 17.62
N GLY A 139 -3.79 13.98 18.18
CA GLY A 139 -2.37 14.18 18.52
C GLY A 139 -1.94 13.31 19.70
N GLY A 140 -2.79 13.23 20.73
CA GLY A 140 -2.47 12.58 21.99
C GLY A 140 -1.89 13.57 23.01
N LYS A 141 -0.75 13.24 23.62
CA LYS A 141 -0.06 14.11 24.58
C LYS A 141 1.14 14.78 23.92
N GLY A 142 1.18 16.10 23.98
CA GLY A 142 2.35 16.88 23.57
C GLY A 142 1.90 18.14 22.87
N ALA A 143 2.81 18.77 22.13
CA ALA A 143 2.48 19.91 21.29
C ALA A 143 2.41 19.44 19.83
N ASP A 144 1.19 19.19 19.35
CA ASP A 144 0.99 18.50 18.08
C ASP A 144 0.68 19.48 16.94
N TYR A 145 1.09 19.12 15.73
CA TYR A 145 0.77 19.87 14.51
C TYR A 145 -0.22 19.08 13.64
N PHE A 146 -1.26 19.76 13.15
CA PHE A 146 -2.29 19.15 12.32
C PHE A 146 -2.43 19.88 10.99
N ASP A 147 -2.21 19.17 9.89
CA ASP A 147 -2.61 19.54 8.54
C ASP A 147 -3.57 18.49 7.99
N CYS A 148 -4.88 18.77 8.03
CA CYS A 148 -5.87 17.78 7.65
C CYS A 148 -5.98 17.56 6.13
N GLY A 149 -5.27 18.33 5.30
CA GLY A 149 -5.39 18.20 3.86
C GLY A 149 -6.72 18.70 3.31
N THR A 150 -7.41 17.87 2.52
CA THR A 150 -8.66 18.25 1.85
C THR A 150 -9.78 17.29 2.18
N GLY A 151 -10.92 17.84 2.61
CA GLY A 151 -12.17 17.14 2.76
C GLY A 151 -12.82 17.55 4.07
N SER A 152 -13.49 16.62 4.74
CA SER A 152 -14.26 16.91 5.95
C SER A 152 -13.64 16.21 7.15
N ASP A 153 -12.65 16.86 7.75
CA ASP A 153 -11.76 16.24 8.72
C ASP A 153 -12.10 16.61 10.16
N THR A 154 -11.81 15.72 11.10
CA THR A 154 -12.09 15.92 12.52
C THR A 154 -10.82 15.76 13.35
N ILE A 155 -10.51 16.73 14.20
CA ILE A 155 -9.51 16.58 15.27
C ILE A 155 -10.24 16.34 16.59
N SER A 156 -9.83 15.29 17.31
CA SER A 156 -10.57 14.80 18.49
C SER A 156 -10.12 15.36 19.83
N ASN A 157 -8.86 15.81 19.94
CA ASN A 157 -8.23 16.15 21.22
C ASN A 157 -7.48 17.50 21.20
N LEU A 158 -7.76 18.37 20.22
CA LEU A 158 -7.02 19.62 20.01
C LEU A 158 -6.92 20.48 21.28
N ASN A 159 -5.70 20.59 21.83
CA ASN A 159 -5.39 21.25 23.08
C ASN A 159 -4.34 22.36 22.91
N ILE A 160 -4.81 23.58 22.61
CA ILE A 160 -3.96 24.76 22.43
C ILE A 160 -3.13 25.10 23.68
N THR A 161 -3.52 24.61 24.87
CA THR A 161 -2.74 24.85 26.10
C THR A 161 -1.51 23.96 26.23
N GLU A 162 -1.51 22.80 25.57
CA GLU A 162 -0.36 21.88 25.49
C GLU A 162 0.58 22.23 24.34
N GLY A 163 0.10 23.04 23.38
CA GLY A 163 0.93 23.63 22.33
C GLY A 163 0.42 23.34 20.93
N ASP A 164 -0.70 22.64 20.81
CA ASP A 164 -1.21 22.19 19.52
C ASP A 164 -1.48 23.32 18.53
N ILE A 165 -1.15 23.04 17.28
CA ILE A 165 -1.34 23.93 16.14
C ILE A 165 -2.11 23.16 15.07
N SER A 166 -3.30 23.65 14.71
CA SER A 166 -4.08 23.11 13.60
C SER A 166 -4.18 24.13 12.47
N LEU A 167 -3.91 23.68 11.24
CA LEU A 167 -4.13 24.47 10.05
C LEU A 167 -5.63 24.71 9.78
N PRO A 168 -6.00 25.80 9.10
CA PRO A 168 -7.41 26.14 8.86
C PRO A 168 -8.21 25.15 8.02
N ASN A 169 -7.55 24.17 7.39
CA ASN A 169 -8.16 23.17 6.53
C ASN A 169 -8.81 22.00 7.30
N CYS A 170 -8.62 21.92 8.62
CA CYS A 170 -9.30 20.95 9.47
C CYS A 170 -10.77 21.36 9.72
N GLU A 171 -11.73 20.75 9.02
CA GLU A 171 -13.14 21.16 9.05
C GLU A 171 -13.91 20.68 10.30
N LYS A 172 -13.94 21.54 11.33
CA LYS A 172 -14.74 21.50 12.58
C LYS A 172 -14.13 20.69 13.73
N MET A 173 -13.56 21.47 14.66
CA MET A 173 -13.64 21.19 16.09
C MET A 173 -15.09 20.89 16.47
N ALA A 174 -15.38 19.66 16.93
CA ALA A 174 -16.57 19.43 17.73
C ALA A 174 -16.47 20.34 18.97
N ARG A 175 -17.37 21.32 19.04
CA ARG A 175 -17.48 22.27 20.14
C ARG A 175 -17.92 21.59 21.43
#